data_AF-A0A6B1ENJ2-F1
#
_entry.id   AF-A0A6B1ENJ2-F1
#
_cell.length_a   1.000
_cell.length_b   1.000
_cell.length_c   1.000
_cell.angle_alpha   90.00
_cell.angle_beta   90.00
_cell.angle_gamma   90.00
#
_symmetry.space_group_name_H-M   'P 1'
#
loop_
_entity.id
_entity.type
_entity.pdbx_description
1 polymer ?
#
loop_
_entity_poly.entity_id
_entity_poly.type
_entity_poly.pdbx_seq_one_letter_code
_entity_poly.pdbx_strand_id
1 'polypeptide(L)'
;MQQIELQLEHAFNSAALIQDTHAILNSVTEGQTEWTQAVSSLINRIDDILTNTPESHVPIEWHIMIAGLHTLVSQVVCVTIAQGGEGDLVAERTRCDVLVSELCRLVSTDSLALPKSTDSIRQSLLQTGQCNSDELRAFLLMIPLPTLYWNASEAEFPYRVADRESDTTPSPMLRVIVFLDHAPVASPQFLKSNILYPLVFQVRGLTWPSDAVRLHLDLLTTCPQNEFSVSDFTLDKPHCIKDGEYQGELVGQIKFNSGQSSVLDDLIFTVRSAFETSTGDFTEIPVIGHNELRLRVVNEDLHPLMTGNRQLDQHIAELVTKLLSDHPKVKDELPDLLKMLQALARLLATYAQEAIYKGESDVPESEFQKTVLRDLRNQLGQVQEHPSQAGGVTDIRYRGVIVELKVERENGDREYISNKYTAQATQYAGVETRQISILLVLDLTTKEKPPGDIRNDIILTDVETHGGDDRAKEFPSKTFVFVINGNMKSPSTYSR
;
A
#
# COMPACT_ATOMS: atom_id res chain seq x y z
N MET A 1 32.08 14.81 -7.12
CA MET A 1 31.08 14.47 -8.17
C MET A 1 31.12 12.98 -8.45
N GLN A 2 32.19 12.43 -9.04
CA GLN A 2 32.32 10.98 -9.30
C GLN A 2 32.11 10.08 -8.07
N GLN A 3 32.64 10.47 -6.91
CA GLN A 3 32.47 9.70 -5.66
C GLN A 3 31.03 9.74 -5.13
N ILE A 4 30.31 10.86 -5.33
CA ILE A 4 28.90 11.00 -4.94
C ILE A 4 28.01 10.19 -5.91
N GLU A 5 28.33 10.20 -7.20
CA GLU A 5 27.64 9.39 -8.21
C GLU A 5 27.81 7.89 -7.94
N LEU A 6 29.02 7.43 -7.63
CA LEU A 6 29.31 6.05 -7.21
C LEU A 6 28.50 5.64 -5.97
N GLN A 7 28.30 6.54 -5.02
CA GLN A 7 27.57 6.27 -3.78
C GLN A 7 26.06 6.25 -3.95
N LEU A 8 25.53 7.09 -4.84
CA LEU A 8 24.13 7.04 -5.24
C LEU A 8 23.84 5.76 -6.03
N GLU A 9 24.72 5.38 -6.96
CA GLU A 9 24.64 4.11 -7.69
C GLU A 9 24.66 2.92 -6.73
N HIS A 10 25.53 2.95 -5.71
CA HIS A 10 25.58 1.92 -4.69
C HIS A 10 24.31 1.84 -3.84
N ALA A 11 23.73 3.00 -3.48
CA ALA A 11 22.45 3.06 -2.78
C ALA A 11 21.30 2.48 -3.63
N PHE A 12 21.23 2.82 -4.92
CA PHE A 12 20.25 2.27 -5.85
C PHE A 12 20.40 0.76 -6.01
N ASN A 13 21.64 0.26 -6.15
CA ASN A 13 21.90 -1.17 -6.26
C ASN A 13 21.50 -1.91 -4.98
N SER A 14 21.73 -1.33 -3.79
CA SER A 14 21.28 -1.90 -2.53
C SER A 14 19.75 -1.94 -2.41
N ALA A 15 19.05 -0.90 -2.87
CA ALA A 15 17.58 -0.86 -2.88
C ALA A 15 16.99 -1.93 -3.81
N ALA A 16 17.60 -2.13 -5.00
CA ALA A 16 17.22 -3.20 -5.91
C ALA A 16 17.44 -4.58 -5.29
N LEU A 17 18.56 -4.79 -4.58
CA LEU A 17 18.81 -6.05 -3.88
C LEU A 17 17.79 -6.35 -2.77
N ILE A 18 17.31 -5.33 -2.06
CA ILE A 18 16.25 -5.51 -1.06
C ILE A 18 14.97 -6.03 -1.73
N GLN A 19 14.57 -5.44 -2.85
CA GLN A 19 13.40 -5.89 -3.62
C GLN A 19 13.57 -7.32 -4.14
N ASP A 20 14.73 -7.64 -4.71
CA ASP A 20 15.05 -8.98 -5.21
C ASP A 20 15.05 -10.02 -4.08
N THR A 21 15.58 -9.65 -2.90
CA THR A 21 15.57 -10.52 -1.71
C THR A 21 14.14 -10.87 -1.30
N HIS A 22 13.26 -9.86 -1.22
CA HIS A 22 11.86 -10.07 -0.89
C HIS A 22 11.14 -10.90 -1.96
N ALA A 23 11.39 -10.64 -3.24
CA ALA A 23 10.80 -11.40 -4.35
C ALA A 23 11.22 -12.88 -4.29
N ILE A 24 12.52 -13.14 -4.15
CA ILE A 24 13.07 -14.51 -4.08
C ILE A 24 12.51 -15.24 -2.86
N LEU A 25 12.51 -14.62 -1.67
CA LEU A 25 12.01 -15.26 -0.44
C LEU A 25 10.48 -15.49 -0.46
N ASN A 26 9.70 -14.64 -1.13
CA ASN A 26 8.24 -14.81 -1.25
C ASN A 26 7.83 -15.82 -2.33
N SER A 27 8.63 -15.98 -3.39
CA SER A 27 8.30 -16.85 -4.53
C SER A 27 8.36 -18.36 -4.26
N VAL A 28 8.76 -18.77 -3.05
CA VAL A 28 9.18 -20.14 -2.75
C VAL A 28 8.03 -20.96 -2.17
N THR A 29 7.76 -22.08 -2.83
CA THR A 29 7.07 -23.25 -2.26
C THR A 29 8.08 -24.40 -2.13
N GLU A 30 8.00 -25.19 -1.06
CA GLU A 30 9.04 -26.16 -0.66
C GLU A 30 9.47 -27.12 -1.79
N GLY A 31 10.79 -27.34 -1.94
CA GLY A 31 11.35 -28.52 -2.62
C GLY A 31 12.01 -28.33 -3.99
N GLN A 32 12.22 -27.10 -4.48
CA GLN A 32 12.82 -26.89 -5.81
C GLN A 32 14.33 -26.58 -5.75
N THR A 33 15.13 -27.35 -6.49
CA THR A 33 16.58 -27.16 -6.66
C THR A 33 16.93 -25.83 -7.35
N GLU A 34 15.99 -25.27 -8.12
CA GLU A 34 16.13 -23.95 -8.76
C GLU A 34 16.21 -22.81 -7.72
N TRP A 35 15.61 -23.02 -6.55
CA TRP A 35 15.60 -22.02 -5.49
C TRP A 35 16.96 -21.85 -4.81
N THR A 36 17.69 -22.93 -4.55
CA THR A 36 19.04 -22.82 -3.95
C THR A 36 20.00 -22.08 -4.88
N GLN A 37 19.83 -22.21 -6.20
CA GLN A 37 20.59 -21.45 -7.19
C GLN A 37 20.23 -19.96 -7.18
N ALA A 38 18.93 -19.62 -7.12
CA ALA A 38 18.47 -18.24 -7.03
C ALA A 38 18.97 -17.54 -5.75
N VAL A 39 18.86 -18.21 -4.60
CA VAL A 39 19.35 -17.68 -3.32
C VAL A 39 20.87 -17.58 -3.31
N SER A 40 21.59 -18.56 -3.87
CA SER A 40 23.06 -18.47 -3.98
C SER A 40 23.49 -17.30 -4.87
N SER A 41 22.78 -17.06 -5.98
CA SER A 41 23.02 -15.89 -6.82
C SER A 41 22.74 -14.58 -6.09
N LEU A 42 21.70 -14.54 -5.24
CA LEU A 42 21.38 -13.38 -4.42
C LEU A 42 22.49 -13.11 -3.40
N ILE A 43 22.93 -14.14 -2.67
CA ILE A 43 24.03 -14.05 -1.70
C ILE A 43 25.28 -13.46 -2.35
N ASN A 44 25.70 -13.98 -3.51
CA ASN A 44 26.87 -13.46 -4.22
C ASN A 44 26.75 -11.97 -4.57
N ARG A 45 25.56 -11.50 -4.95
CA ARG A 45 25.33 -10.08 -5.27
C ARG A 45 25.33 -9.22 -4.01
N ILE A 46 24.79 -9.71 -2.90
CA ILE A 46 24.84 -9.00 -1.61
C ILE A 46 26.31 -8.93 -1.15
N ASP A 47 27.05 -10.03 -1.19
CA ASP A 47 28.48 -10.08 -0.82
C ASP A 47 29.31 -9.12 -1.67
N ASP A 48 29.08 -9.04 -2.99
CA ASP A 48 29.75 -8.08 -3.86
C ASP A 48 29.47 -6.64 -3.42
N ILE A 49 28.22 -6.31 -3.09
CA ILE A 49 27.86 -4.98 -2.58
C ILE A 49 28.50 -4.69 -1.23
N LEU A 50 28.52 -5.65 -0.31
CA LEU A 50 29.09 -5.46 1.02
C LEU A 50 30.61 -5.36 0.98
N THR A 51 31.28 -6.12 0.12
CA THR A 51 32.74 -6.05 -0.07
C THR A 51 33.17 -4.68 -0.59
N ASN A 52 32.31 -4.05 -1.38
CA ASN A 52 32.50 -2.68 -1.86
C ASN A 52 32.03 -1.60 -0.87
N THR A 53 31.51 -1.98 0.30
CA THR A 53 31.05 -1.08 1.36
C THR A 53 32.06 -1.07 2.52
N PRO A 54 32.49 0.09 3.03
CA PRO A 54 33.33 0.14 4.23
C PRO A 54 32.62 -0.52 5.42
N GLU A 55 33.31 -1.42 6.12
CA GLU A 55 32.75 -2.23 7.21
C GLU A 55 32.04 -1.41 8.30
N SER A 56 32.55 -0.20 8.60
CA SER A 56 31.93 0.73 9.56
C SER A 56 30.56 1.26 9.14
N HIS A 57 30.16 1.05 7.88
CA HIS A 57 28.92 1.54 7.29
C HIS A 57 27.99 0.42 6.84
N VAL A 58 28.31 -0.84 7.15
CA VAL A 58 27.40 -1.97 6.91
C VAL A 58 26.56 -2.21 8.17
N PRO A 59 25.24 -1.93 8.14
CA PRO A 59 24.37 -2.20 9.27
C PRO A 59 24.32 -3.70 9.59
N ILE A 60 24.10 -4.02 10.86
CA ILE A 60 24.11 -5.41 11.36
C ILE A 60 23.02 -6.26 10.69
N GLU A 61 21.93 -5.64 10.24
CA GLU A 61 20.81 -6.26 9.53
C GLU A 61 21.26 -6.97 8.25
N TRP A 62 22.23 -6.41 7.51
CA TRP A 62 22.77 -7.02 6.29
C TRP A 62 23.58 -8.29 6.60
N HIS A 63 24.34 -8.29 7.69
CA HIS A 63 25.08 -9.47 8.14
C HIS A 63 24.14 -10.59 8.58
N ILE A 64 23.07 -10.25 9.30
CA ILE A 64 22.03 -11.22 9.70
C ILE A 64 21.33 -11.77 8.47
N MET A 65 21.01 -10.93 7.49
CA MET A 65 20.38 -11.36 6.25
C MET A 65 21.25 -12.38 5.50
N ILE A 66 22.54 -12.11 5.29
CA ILE A 66 23.46 -13.05 4.63
C ILE A 66 23.59 -14.36 5.42
N ALA A 67 23.84 -14.27 6.73
CA ALA A 67 23.98 -15.45 7.58
C ALA A 67 22.71 -16.31 7.55
N GLY A 68 21.54 -15.67 7.56
CA GLY A 68 20.25 -16.32 7.42
C GLY A 68 20.05 -16.98 6.06
N LEU A 69 20.36 -16.30 4.96
CA LEU A 69 20.26 -16.87 3.61
C LEU A 69 21.19 -18.08 3.43
N HIS A 70 22.44 -18.01 3.93
CA HIS A 70 23.34 -19.15 3.92
C HIS A 70 22.82 -20.34 4.73
N THR A 71 22.30 -20.07 5.93
CA THR A 71 21.69 -21.10 6.79
C THR A 71 20.53 -21.76 6.08
N LEU A 72 19.66 -20.96 5.49
CA LEU A 72 18.47 -21.38 4.77
C LEU A 72 18.81 -22.26 3.54
N VAL A 73 19.83 -21.89 2.76
CA VAL A 73 20.34 -22.75 1.66
C VAL A 73 20.86 -24.08 2.20
N SER A 74 21.69 -24.05 3.25
CA SER A 74 22.30 -25.26 3.82
C SER A 74 21.24 -26.23 4.38
N GLN A 75 20.18 -25.70 5.01
CA GLN A 75 19.04 -26.50 5.48
C GLN A 75 18.33 -27.22 4.33
N VAL A 76 18.05 -26.52 3.23
CA VAL A 76 17.37 -27.12 2.08
C VAL A 76 18.27 -28.14 1.36
N VAL A 77 19.58 -27.90 1.28
CA VAL A 77 20.52 -28.90 0.75
C VAL A 77 20.54 -30.15 1.64
N CYS A 78 20.55 -30.00 2.97
CA CYS A 78 20.45 -31.14 3.90
C CYS A 78 19.18 -31.96 3.64
N VAL A 79 18.01 -31.30 3.50
CA VAL A 79 16.75 -31.97 3.19
C VAL A 79 16.81 -32.69 1.85
N THR A 80 17.39 -32.04 0.82
CA THR A 80 17.52 -32.59 -0.54
C THR A 80 18.40 -33.85 -0.55
N ILE A 81 19.56 -33.82 0.13
CA ILE A 81 20.45 -34.99 0.26
C ILE A 81 19.74 -36.11 1.04
N ALA A 82 19.07 -35.78 2.15
CA ALA A 82 18.35 -36.76 2.96
C ALA A 82 17.19 -37.44 2.21
N GLN A 83 16.58 -36.76 1.24
CA GLN A 83 15.52 -37.28 0.37
C GLN A 83 16.04 -38.11 -0.82
N GLY A 84 17.36 -38.35 -0.90
CA GLY A 84 17.98 -39.17 -1.94
C GLY A 84 18.79 -38.40 -2.98
N GLY A 85 19.07 -37.12 -2.75
CA GLY A 85 20.01 -36.33 -3.56
C GLY A 85 21.47 -36.76 -3.35
N GLU A 86 22.34 -36.44 -4.32
CA GLU A 86 23.78 -36.66 -4.19
C GLU A 86 24.43 -35.64 -3.25
N GLY A 87 25.28 -36.10 -2.32
CA GLY A 87 26.05 -35.24 -1.43
C GLY A 87 26.46 -35.92 -0.12
N ASP A 88 27.29 -35.25 0.67
CA ASP A 88 27.66 -35.67 2.03
C ASP A 88 26.78 -34.97 3.06
N LEU A 89 25.73 -35.67 3.51
CA LEU A 89 24.79 -35.15 4.50
C LEU A 89 25.47 -34.77 5.82
N VAL A 90 26.52 -35.49 6.21
CA VAL A 90 27.22 -35.23 7.49
C VAL A 90 28.03 -33.94 7.37
N ALA A 91 28.74 -33.76 6.27
CA ALA A 91 29.47 -32.52 6.01
C ALA A 91 28.53 -31.31 5.90
N GLU A 92 27.43 -31.42 5.16
CA GLU A 92 26.50 -30.29 4.99
C GLU A 92 25.75 -29.97 6.29
N ARG A 93 25.39 -30.97 7.10
CA ARG A 93 24.81 -30.73 8.41
C ARG A 93 25.78 -30.01 9.34
N THR A 94 27.04 -30.41 9.33
CA THR A 94 28.10 -29.74 10.12
C THR A 94 28.24 -28.27 9.70
N ARG A 95 28.17 -28.00 8.39
CA ARG A 95 28.16 -26.63 7.85
C ARG A 95 26.94 -25.85 8.32
N CYS A 96 25.75 -26.44 8.24
CA CYS A 96 24.50 -25.83 8.71
C CYS A 96 24.60 -25.46 10.20
N ASP A 97 25.13 -26.34 11.05
CA ASP A 97 25.27 -26.09 12.49
C ASP A 97 26.21 -24.89 12.78
N VAL A 98 27.29 -24.74 12.00
CA VAL A 98 28.19 -23.57 12.09
C VAL A 98 27.47 -22.29 11.67
N LEU A 99 26.71 -22.33 10.57
CA LEU A 99 25.96 -21.17 10.07
C LEU A 99 24.86 -20.73 11.04
N VAL A 100 24.13 -21.68 11.63
CA VAL A 100 23.14 -21.40 12.67
C VAL A 100 23.80 -20.75 13.88
N SER A 101 24.96 -21.26 14.31
CA SER A 101 25.69 -20.70 15.45
C SER A 101 26.11 -19.25 15.20
N GLU A 102 26.55 -18.94 13.98
CA GLU A 102 26.90 -17.58 13.57
C GLU A 102 25.68 -16.66 13.50
N LEU A 103 24.56 -17.13 12.95
CA LEU A 103 23.31 -16.40 12.93
C LEU A 103 22.82 -16.08 14.36
N CYS A 104 22.84 -17.06 15.27
CA CYS A 104 22.48 -16.86 16.67
C CYS A 104 23.39 -15.82 17.35
N ARG A 105 24.69 -15.83 17.04
CA ARG A 105 25.64 -14.83 17.55
C ARG A 105 25.26 -13.41 17.10
N LEU A 106 24.96 -13.23 15.81
CA LEU A 106 24.59 -11.92 15.25
C LEU A 106 23.24 -11.43 15.79
N VAL A 107 22.24 -12.32 15.89
CA VAL A 107 20.91 -12.01 16.41
C VAL A 107 20.90 -11.74 17.92
N SER A 108 21.91 -12.21 18.66
CA SER A 108 22.07 -11.93 20.10
C SER A 108 22.56 -10.50 20.39
N THR A 109 22.95 -9.73 19.37
CA THR A 109 23.53 -8.40 19.58
C THR A 109 22.45 -7.38 20.01
N ASP A 110 22.72 -6.61 21.06
CA ASP A 110 21.80 -5.61 21.64
C ASP A 110 21.53 -4.41 20.71
N SER A 111 22.35 -4.23 19.67
CA SER A 111 22.23 -3.14 18.70
C SER A 111 21.10 -3.33 17.68
N LEU A 112 20.42 -4.48 17.71
CA LEU A 112 19.43 -4.85 16.71
C LEU A 112 18.02 -4.41 17.09
N ALA A 113 17.50 -3.40 16.39
CA ALA A 113 16.13 -2.90 16.57
C ALA A 113 15.15 -3.62 15.63
N LEU A 114 14.82 -4.88 15.93
CA LEU A 114 13.81 -5.61 15.16
C LEU A 114 12.37 -5.30 15.62
N PRO A 115 11.37 -5.45 14.73
CA PRO A 115 9.96 -5.41 15.12
C PRO A 115 9.61 -6.45 16.19
N LYS A 116 8.73 -6.11 17.14
CA LYS A 116 8.27 -7.04 18.21
C LYS A 116 7.65 -8.34 17.68
N SER A 117 7.15 -8.35 16.45
CA SER A 117 6.64 -9.56 15.80
C SER A 117 7.70 -10.64 15.59
N THR A 118 8.98 -10.27 15.60
CA THR A 118 10.12 -11.19 15.44
C THR A 118 10.53 -11.86 16.75
N ASP A 119 10.06 -11.39 17.91
CA ASP A 119 10.54 -11.81 19.24
C ASP A 119 10.37 -13.32 19.47
N SER A 120 9.25 -13.90 19.02
CA SER A 120 8.97 -15.34 19.17
C SER A 120 9.98 -16.20 18.40
N ILE A 121 10.25 -15.86 17.13
CA ILE A 121 11.20 -16.61 16.28
C ILE A 121 12.63 -16.38 16.76
N ARG A 122 12.96 -15.15 17.17
CA ARG A 122 14.25 -14.81 17.79
C ARG A 122 14.50 -15.64 19.04
N GLN A 123 13.52 -15.76 19.93
CA GLN A 123 13.65 -16.61 21.13
C GLN A 123 13.80 -18.09 20.76
N SER A 124 13.06 -18.59 19.77
CA SER A 124 13.20 -19.96 19.29
C SER A 124 14.62 -20.23 18.78
N LEU A 125 15.12 -19.39 17.86
CA LEU A 125 16.49 -19.46 17.33
C LEU A 125 17.56 -19.47 18.43
N LEU A 126 17.39 -18.63 19.46
CA LEU A 126 18.36 -18.50 20.55
C LEU A 126 18.27 -19.63 21.59
N GLN A 127 17.09 -20.24 21.80
CA GLN A 127 16.89 -21.26 22.83
C GLN A 127 17.18 -22.67 22.32
N THR A 128 16.79 -22.99 21.09
CA THR A 128 16.86 -24.37 20.58
C THR A 128 18.01 -24.57 19.59
N GLY A 129 18.53 -23.49 18.99
CA GLY A 129 19.43 -23.59 17.84
C GLY A 129 18.81 -24.33 16.66
N GLN A 130 17.49 -24.48 16.64
CA GLN A 130 16.73 -25.19 15.62
C GLN A 130 15.63 -24.26 15.13
N CYS A 131 15.66 -23.97 13.84
CA CYS A 131 14.63 -23.18 13.18
C CYS A 131 14.27 -23.88 11.87
N ASN A 132 12.98 -24.10 11.63
CA ASN A 132 12.50 -24.62 10.36
C ASN A 132 12.84 -23.60 9.24
N SER A 133 13.12 -24.07 8.03
CA SER A 133 13.39 -23.22 6.86
C SER A 133 12.28 -22.20 6.61
N ASP A 134 11.03 -22.57 6.86
CA ASP A 134 9.88 -21.65 6.74
C ASP A 134 9.88 -20.54 7.79
N GLU A 135 10.20 -20.87 9.04
CA GLU A 135 10.28 -19.90 10.14
C GLU A 135 11.46 -18.95 9.92
N LEU A 136 12.60 -19.48 9.48
CA LEU A 136 13.79 -18.70 9.15
C LEU A 136 13.50 -17.76 7.97
N ARG A 137 12.82 -18.25 6.93
CA ARG A 137 12.37 -17.43 5.80
C ARG A 137 11.45 -16.30 6.23
N ALA A 138 10.43 -16.61 7.04
CA ALA A 138 9.53 -15.60 7.58
C ALA A 138 10.27 -14.56 8.44
N PHE A 139 11.25 -15.00 9.22
CA PHE A 139 12.11 -14.11 10.00
C PHE A 139 12.91 -13.16 9.12
N LEU A 140 13.57 -13.66 8.06
CA LEU A 140 14.36 -12.84 7.15
C LEU A 140 13.51 -11.78 6.44
N LEU A 141 12.28 -12.11 6.05
CA LEU A 141 11.33 -11.17 5.45
C LEU A 141 10.90 -10.02 6.40
N MET A 142 11.10 -10.18 7.71
CA MET A 142 10.78 -9.16 8.71
C MET A 142 11.96 -8.26 9.08
N ILE A 143 13.18 -8.54 8.59
CA ILE A 143 14.35 -7.71 8.86
C ILE A 143 14.27 -6.42 8.03
N PRO A 144 14.23 -5.23 8.66
CA PRO A 144 14.21 -3.98 7.92
C PRO A 144 15.60 -3.70 7.36
N LEU A 145 15.86 -4.08 6.10
CA LEU A 145 17.13 -3.81 5.44
C LEU A 145 17.24 -2.32 5.07
N PRO A 146 18.19 -1.56 5.65
CA PRO A 146 18.44 -0.19 5.24
C PRO A 146 19.21 -0.15 3.92
N THR A 147 18.96 0.86 3.08
CA THR A 147 19.80 1.12 1.90
C THR A 147 21.21 1.53 2.31
N LEU A 148 22.21 0.97 1.62
CA LEU A 148 23.62 1.25 1.91
C LEU A 148 24.03 2.56 1.24
N TYR A 149 24.06 3.63 2.03
CA TYR A 149 24.56 4.94 1.61
C TYR A 149 25.50 5.46 2.68
N TRP A 150 26.75 5.72 2.29
CA TRP A 150 27.74 6.38 3.15
C TRP A 150 28.36 7.51 2.34
N ASN A 151 28.34 8.73 2.85
CA ASN A 151 29.08 9.82 2.21
C ASN A 151 30.55 9.70 2.63
N ALA A 152 31.44 9.36 1.70
CA ALA A 152 32.87 9.15 2.00
C ALA A 152 33.66 10.46 2.10
N SER A 153 32.96 11.59 2.23
CA SER A 153 33.56 12.84 2.69
C SER A 153 32.57 13.60 3.59
N GLU A 154 32.58 13.28 4.89
CA GLU A 154 32.93 14.33 5.84
C GLU A 154 34.40 14.68 5.60
N ALA A 155 34.69 15.30 4.45
CA ALA A 155 35.91 16.06 4.35
C ALA A 155 35.68 17.22 5.30
N GLU A 156 36.32 17.17 6.46
CA GLU A 156 36.87 18.38 7.06
C GLU A 156 37.43 19.19 5.90
N PHE A 157 36.67 20.17 5.42
CA PHE A 157 37.20 21.09 4.44
C PHE A 157 38.41 21.71 5.13
N PRO A 158 39.65 21.47 4.65
CA PRO A 158 40.77 22.20 5.18
C PRO A 158 40.47 23.63 4.78
N TYR A 159 40.11 24.42 5.79
CA TYR A 159 39.90 25.85 5.68
C TYR A 159 41.22 26.40 5.12
N ARG A 160 41.31 26.52 3.79
CA ARG A 160 42.35 27.32 3.17
C ARG A 160 42.01 28.73 3.61
N VAL A 161 42.68 29.16 4.67
CA VAL A 161 42.90 30.56 4.99
C VAL A 161 43.61 31.15 3.77
N ALA A 162 42.83 31.49 2.75
CA ALA A 162 43.22 32.56 1.87
C ALA A 162 42.98 33.81 2.70
N ASP A 163 44.07 34.51 3.00
CA ASP A 163 44.06 35.84 3.59
C ASP A 163 43.12 36.74 2.79
N ARG A 164 41.87 36.80 3.22
CA ARG A 164 40.92 37.86 2.93
C ARG A 164 40.25 38.17 4.24
N GLU A 165 40.71 39.25 4.86
CA GLU A 165 39.87 40.05 5.73
C GLU A 165 38.59 40.38 4.96
N SER A 166 37.55 39.60 5.17
CA SER A 166 36.18 39.97 4.84
C SER A 166 35.34 39.63 6.06
N ASP A 167 34.77 40.66 6.66
CA ASP A 167 33.74 40.57 7.71
C ASP A 167 32.74 39.45 7.38
N THR A 168 32.92 38.28 7.99
CA THR A 168 31.96 37.18 7.88
C THR A 168 30.77 37.50 8.77
N THR A 169 29.80 38.23 8.22
CA THR A 169 28.43 38.18 8.74
C THR A 169 27.92 36.75 8.57
N PRO A 170 27.42 36.09 9.64
CA PRO A 170 26.90 34.74 9.53
C PRO A 170 25.71 34.73 8.56
N SER A 171 25.72 33.81 7.59
CA SER A 171 24.60 33.67 6.65
C SER A 171 23.32 33.33 7.41
N PRO A 172 22.23 34.07 7.22
CA PRO A 172 20.99 33.84 7.95
C PRO A 172 20.40 32.46 7.59
N MET A 173 20.06 31.67 8.60
CA MET A 173 19.34 30.40 8.45
C MET A 173 18.04 30.46 9.25
N LEU A 174 17.00 29.79 8.73
CA LEU A 174 15.67 29.78 9.34
C LEU A 174 15.27 28.37 9.75
N ARG A 175 15.03 28.14 11.03
CA ARG A 175 14.36 26.93 11.50
C ARG A 175 12.85 27.09 11.37
N VAL A 176 12.19 26.11 10.75
CA VAL A 176 10.75 26.09 10.51
C VAL A 176 10.13 24.81 11.08
N ILE A 177 9.06 24.96 11.85
CA ILE A 177 8.16 23.87 12.26
C ILE A 177 6.76 24.21 11.78
N VAL A 178 6.16 23.30 11.02
CA VAL A 178 4.83 23.48 10.45
C VAL A 178 3.80 22.69 11.24
N PHE A 179 2.69 23.35 11.56
CA PHE A 179 1.50 22.76 12.17
C PHE A 179 0.33 22.88 11.20
N LEU A 180 -0.37 21.78 11.00
CA LEU A 180 -1.59 21.71 10.20
C LEU A 180 -2.69 21.17 11.10
N ASP A 181 -3.83 21.86 11.15
CA ASP A 181 -4.96 21.51 12.04
C ASP A 181 -4.55 21.35 13.51
N HIS A 182 -3.71 22.29 13.97
CA HIS A 182 -3.16 22.34 15.34
C HIS A 182 -2.25 21.17 15.74
N ALA A 183 -1.89 20.30 14.80
CA ALA A 183 -0.92 19.21 15.01
C ALA A 183 0.35 19.45 14.18
N PRO A 184 1.54 19.08 14.67
CA PRO A 184 2.75 19.14 13.85
C PRO A 184 2.59 18.23 12.62
N VAL A 185 3.00 18.72 11.45
CA VAL A 185 2.87 17.98 10.19
C VAL A 185 3.64 16.67 10.27
N ALA A 186 2.94 15.55 10.01
CA ALA A 186 3.55 14.25 9.72
C ALA A 186 3.74 14.10 8.21
N SER A 187 4.79 13.39 7.78
CA SER A 187 5.09 13.20 6.35
C SER A 187 4.84 11.74 5.96
N PRO A 188 3.83 11.42 5.12
CA PRO A 188 2.80 12.31 4.56
C PRO A 188 1.60 12.58 5.49
N GLN A 189 0.99 13.76 5.36
CA GLN A 189 -0.23 14.17 6.08
C GLN A 189 -1.46 13.99 5.20
N PHE A 190 -2.50 13.33 5.71
CA PHE A 190 -3.75 13.11 4.98
C PHE A 190 -4.74 14.24 5.22
N LEU A 191 -5.31 14.78 4.14
CA LEU A 191 -6.26 15.89 4.13
C LEU A 191 -7.49 15.54 3.29
N LYS A 192 -8.62 16.19 3.55
CA LYS A 192 -9.82 16.08 2.72
C LYS A 192 -9.92 17.28 1.78
N SER A 193 -10.40 17.04 0.56
CA SER A 193 -10.72 18.14 -0.36
C SER A 193 -11.87 19.01 0.17
N ASN A 194 -11.89 20.27 -0.23
CA ASN A 194 -12.90 21.27 0.11
C ASN A 194 -13.02 21.65 1.60
N ILE A 195 -12.04 21.28 2.42
CA ILE A 195 -11.90 21.75 3.80
C ILE A 195 -10.78 22.80 3.88
N LEU A 196 -11.04 23.85 4.66
CA LEU A 196 -10.09 24.92 4.93
C LEU A 196 -9.33 24.60 6.21
N TYR A 197 -8.08 24.18 6.09
CA TYR A 197 -7.24 23.78 7.20
C TYR A 197 -6.42 24.96 7.73
N PRO A 198 -6.32 25.17 9.05
CA PRO A 198 -5.38 26.14 9.58
C PRO A 198 -3.96 25.61 9.40
N LEU A 199 -3.09 26.48 8.88
CA LEU A 199 -1.68 26.21 8.62
C LEU A 199 -0.84 27.25 9.36
N VAL A 200 0.08 26.79 10.19
CA VAL A 200 0.88 27.64 11.06
C VAL A 200 2.35 27.29 10.90
N PHE A 201 3.18 28.29 10.63
CA PHE A 201 4.64 28.17 10.62
C PHE A 201 5.20 28.81 11.88
N GLN A 202 5.80 28.00 12.74
CA GLN A 202 6.63 28.49 13.83
C GLN A 202 8.07 28.61 13.35
N VAL A 203 8.60 29.82 13.39
CA VAL A 203 9.94 30.12 12.86
C VAL A 203 10.88 30.61 13.95
N ARG A 204 12.16 30.22 13.82
CA ARG A 204 13.25 30.74 14.64
C ARG A 204 14.47 30.99 13.75
N GLY A 205 15.01 32.20 13.80
CA GLY A 205 16.22 32.57 13.07
C GLY A 205 17.26 33.20 14.01
N LEU A 206 18.52 33.19 13.58
CA LEU A 206 19.67 33.66 14.36
C LEU A 206 20.10 35.09 14.04
N THR A 207 19.66 35.64 12.91
CA THR A 207 20.05 36.98 12.46
C THR A 207 18.97 37.54 11.55
N TRP A 208 18.41 38.69 11.91
CA TRP A 208 17.54 39.48 11.04
C TRP A 208 18.39 40.52 10.29
N PRO A 209 18.50 40.46 8.94
CA PRO A 209 19.31 41.41 8.19
C PRO A 209 18.91 42.86 8.46
N SER A 210 19.88 43.77 8.53
CA SER A 210 19.63 45.17 8.92
C SER A 210 18.69 45.91 7.97
N ASP A 211 18.74 45.55 6.69
CA ASP A 211 18.00 46.11 5.57
C ASP A 211 16.66 45.39 5.29
N ALA A 212 16.40 44.27 5.96
CA ALA A 212 15.17 43.49 5.85
C ALA A 212 14.02 44.11 6.66
N VAL A 213 12.87 44.25 6.01
CA VAL A 213 11.62 44.79 6.57
C VAL A 213 10.68 43.67 7.01
N ARG A 214 10.62 42.59 6.22
CA ARG A 214 9.68 41.47 6.41
C ARG A 214 10.28 40.14 5.98
N LEU A 215 9.87 39.06 6.63
CA LEU A 215 10.16 37.69 6.22
C LEU A 215 8.92 37.10 5.52
N HIS A 216 9.14 36.47 4.37
CA HIS A 216 8.12 35.78 3.58
C HIS A 216 8.37 34.28 3.60
N LEU A 217 7.30 33.50 3.71
CA LEU A 217 7.31 32.05 3.48
C LEU A 217 6.38 31.71 2.31
N ASP A 218 6.97 31.12 1.27
CA ASP A 218 6.24 30.63 0.11
C ASP A 218 6.20 29.10 0.13
N LEU A 219 5.08 28.54 -0.35
CA LEU A 219 4.97 27.12 -0.64
C LEU A 219 5.12 26.89 -2.14
N LEU A 220 6.26 26.33 -2.55
CA LEU A 220 6.53 25.98 -3.93
C LEU A 220 6.05 24.56 -4.23
N THR A 221 5.28 24.39 -5.29
CA THR A 221 4.75 23.09 -5.69
C THR A 221 4.58 23.03 -7.21
N THR A 222 4.55 21.82 -7.75
CA THR A 222 4.11 21.54 -9.12
C THR A 222 2.59 21.40 -9.22
N CYS A 223 1.87 21.43 -8.10
CA CYS A 223 0.42 21.41 -8.08
C CYS A 223 -0.15 22.64 -8.82
N PRO A 224 -1.09 22.47 -9.77
CA PRO A 224 -1.67 23.60 -10.49
C PRO A 224 -2.32 24.63 -9.54
N GLN A 225 -2.15 25.92 -9.83
CA GLN A 225 -2.62 27.01 -8.96
C GLN A 225 -4.14 27.06 -8.73
N ASN A 226 -4.93 26.43 -9.60
CA ASN A 226 -6.38 26.32 -9.45
C ASN A 226 -6.80 25.16 -8.53
N GLU A 227 -5.90 24.24 -8.20
CA GLU A 227 -6.20 23.05 -7.38
C GLU A 227 -6.12 23.30 -5.88
N PHE A 228 -5.45 24.38 -5.47
CA PHE A 228 -5.35 24.76 -4.08
C PHE A 228 -5.43 26.28 -3.89
N SER A 229 -5.67 26.69 -2.67
CA SER A 229 -5.61 28.09 -2.25
C SER A 229 -4.93 28.14 -0.90
N VAL A 230 -3.99 29.07 -0.75
CA VAL A 230 -3.17 29.21 0.45
C VAL A 230 -3.09 30.68 0.83
N SER A 231 -3.00 30.97 2.12
CA SER A 231 -2.74 32.32 2.62
C SER A 231 -1.31 32.78 2.33
N ASP A 232 -1.12 34.09 2.27
CA ASP A 232 0.21 34.69 2.28
C ASP A 232 0.79 34.63 3.70
N PHE A 233 2.01 34.10 3.84
CA PHE A 233 2.68 33.98 5.12
C PHE A 233 3.79 35.01 5.24
N THR A 234 3.52 36.06 6.03
CA THR A 234 4.49 37.13 6.29
C THR A 234 4.72 37.36 7.78
N LEU A 235 5.96 37.65 8.16
CA LEU A 235 6.35 38.07 9.51
C LEU A 235 7.04 39.44 9.44
N ASP A 236 6.46 40.44 10.10
CA ASP A 236 7.10 41.75 10.24
C ASP A 236 8.27 41.70 11.22
N LYS A 237 9.23 42.63 11.05
CA LYS A 237 10.42 42.70 11.90
C LYS A 237 10.06 42.76 13.40
N PRO A 238 10.50 41.79 14.23
CA PRO A 238 10.18 41.76 15.65
C PRO A 238 10.79 42.95 16.40
N HIS A 239 10.03 43.52 17.35
CA HIS A 239 10.49 44.65 18.17
C HIS A 239 11.59 44.29 19.17
N CYS A 240 11.75 43.00 19.51
CA CYS A 240 12.79 42.50 20.40
C CYS A 240 13.52 41.31 19.77
N ILE A 241 14.75 41.55 19.32
CA ILE A 241 15.70 40.51 18.91
C ILE A 241 16.64 40.33 20.09
N LYS A 242 16.63 39.16 20.74
CA LYS A 242 17.49 38.86 21.89
C LYS A 242 18.68 38.05 21.39
N ASP A 243 19.89 38.53 21.64
CA ASP A 243 21.14 37.85 21.26
C ASP A 243 21.24 37.51 19.76
N GLY A 244 20.61 38.33 18.89
CA GLY A 244 20.53 38.09 17.44
C GLY A 244 19.39 37.18 17.01
N GLU A 245 18.83 36.40 17.94
CA GLU A 245 17.75 35.47 17.64
C GLU A 245 16.38 36.12 17.62
N TYR A 246 15.54 35.66 16.69
CA TYR A 246 14.13 36.02 16.60
C TYR A 246 13.25 34.77 16.50
N GLN A 247 12.03 34.91 16.99
CA GLN A 247 10.98 33.89 16.89
C GLN A 247 9.69 34.55 16.42
N GLY A 248 8.91 33.82 15.64
CA GLY A 248 7.63 34.29 15.15
C GLY A 248 6.72 33.16 14.74
N GLU A 249 5.45 33.49 14.58
CA GLU A 249 4.42 32.57 14.13
C GLU A 249 3.70 33.21 12.94
N LEU A 250 3.66 32.48 11.82
CA LEU A 250 2.94 32.90 10.61
C LEU A 250 1.71 32.02 10.49
N VAL A 251 0.53 32.62 10.67
CA VAL A 251 -0.75 31.91 10.71
C VAL A 251 -1.51 32.19 9.43
N GLY A 252 -2.01 31.14 8.82
CA GLY A 252 -2.81 31.20 7.61
C GLY A 252 -3.61 29.92 7.44
N GLN A 253 -4.05 29.69 6.21
CA GLN A 253 -4.93 28.57 5.90
C GLN A 253 -4.55 27.98 4.55
N ILE A 254 -4.85 26.71 4.36
CA ILE A 254 -4.72 26.00 3.09
C ILE A 254 -6.02 25.25 2.79
N LYS A 255 -6.46 25.30 1.54
CA LYS A 255 -7.61 24.56 1.03
C LYS A 255 -7.23 23.90 -0.29
N PHE A 256 -7.64 22.65 -0.46
CA PHE A 256 -7.58 21.93 -1.73
C PHE A 256 -8.97 21.89 -2.35
N ASN A 257 -9.08 22.19 -3.64
CA ASN A 257 -10.35 22.29 -4.36
C ASN A 257 -10.82 20.93 -4.91
N SER A 258 -9.88 20.04 -5.18
CA SER A 258 -10.12 18.65 -5.56
C SER A 258 -9.29 17.73 -4.66
N GLY A 259 -9.63 16.44 -4.61
CA GLY A 259 -8.73 15.45 -4.03
C GLY A 259 -8.08 14.62 -5.11
N GLN A 260 -6.95 14.05 -4.74
CA GLN A 260 -6.14 13.22 -5.60
C GLN A 260 -6.81 11.87 -5.80
N SER A 261 -6.64 11.32 -7.00
CA SER A 261 -6.85 9.88 -7.20
C SER A 261 -5.92 9.11 -6.25
N SER A 262 -6.38 7.96 -5.76
CA SER A 262 -5.57 7.04 -4.96
C SER A 262 -4.30 6.52 -5.66
N VAL A 263 -4.15 6.82 -6.96
CA VAL A 263 -3.04 6.42 -7.83
C VAL A 263 -1.96 7.50 -7.96
N LEU A 264 -2.21 8.73 -7.51
CA LEU A 264 -1.26 9.83 -7.62
C LEU A 264 -0.30 9.89 -6.42
N ASP A 265 0.93 10.33 -6.67
CA ASP A 265 1.94 10.58 -5.64
C ASP A 265 1.50 11.72 -4.70
N ASP A 266 2.15 11.81 -3.54
CA ASP A 266 1.89 12.88 -2.57
C ASP A 266 2.17 14.25 -3.20
N LEU A 267 1.35 15.25 -2.87
CA LEU A 267 1.65 16.62 -3.21
C LEU A 267 2.84 17.08 -2.38
N ILE A 268 3.90 17.49 -3.07
CA ILE A 268 5.10 18.03 -2.46
C ILE A 268 5.02 19.55 -2.49
N PHE A 269 5.17 20.16 -1.32
CA PHE A 269 5.32 21.60 -1.15
C PHE A 269 6.66 21.90 -0.50
N THR A 270 7.57 22.53 -1.22
CA THR A 270 8.84 23.02 -0.69
C THR A 270 8.62 24.36 -0.02
N VAL A 271 9.04 24.49 1.24
CA VAL A 271 8.99 25.75 1.99
C VAL A 271 10.18 26.60 1.57
N ARG A 272 9.91 27.71 0.88
CA ARG A 272 10.88 28.73 0.52
C ARG A 272 10.76 29.90 1.49
N SER A 273 11.89 30.46 1.89
CA SER A 273 11.92 31.63 2.76
C SER A 273 12.79 32.74 2.19
N ALA A 274 12.30 33.97 2.26
CA ALA A 274 13.03 35.14 1.77
C ALA A 274 12.76 36.37 2.63
N PHE A 275 13.80 37.19 2.81
CA PHE A 275 13.65 38.52 3.38
C PHE A 275 13.34 39.54 2.29
N GLU A 276 12.31 40.34 2.50
CA GLU A 276 12.03 41.54 1.72
C GLU A 276 12.84 42.70 2.30
N THR A 277 13.65 43.31 1.45
CA THR A 277 14.49 44.46 1.80
C THR A 277 13.70 45.77 1.69
N SER A 278 14.22 46.84 2.29
CA SER A 278 13.62 48.18 2.17
C SER A 278 13.54 48.74 0.73
N THR A 279 14.30 48.17 -0.22
CA THR A 279 14.20 48.49 -1.66
C THR A 279 13.13 47.69 -2.38
N GLY A 280 12.53 46.69 -1.74
CA GLY A 280 11.56 45.76 -2.32
C GLY A 280 12.17 44.51 -2.96
N ASP A 281 13.50 44.33 -2.86
CA ASP A 281 14.18 43.13 -3.35
C ASP A 281 14.05 41.97 -2.36
N PHE A 282 14.01 40.74 -2.88
CA PHE A 282 13.92 39.52 -2.07
C PHE A 282 15.28 38.82 -1.98
N THR A 283 15.70 38.51 -0.75
CA THR A 283 16.90 37.71 -0.47
C THR A 283 16.51 36.38 0.14
N GLU A 284 16.74 35.29 -0.60
CA GLU A 284 16.43 33.94 -0.13
C GLU A 284 17.35 33.49 1.00
N ILE A 285 16.78 32.74 1.95
CA ILE A 285 17.52 32.14 3.06
C ILE A 285 17.18 30.65 3.16
N PRO A 286 18.13 29.78 3.53
CA PRO A 286 17.88 28.35 3.68
C PRO A 286 16.97 28.04 4.89
N VAL A 287 16.05 27.10 4.66
CA VAL A 287 15.13 26.56 5.67
C VAL A 287 15.66 25.23 6.23
N ILE A 288 15.61 25.08 7.55
CA ILE A 288 15.97 23.85 8.28
C ILE A 288 14.75 23.39 9.09
N GLY A 289 14.49 22.08 9.14
CA GLY A 289 13.30 21.51 9.79
C GLY A 289 12.29 21.05 8.74
N HIS A 290 11.06 21.53 8.81
CA HIS A 290 10.06 21.26 7.77
C HIS A 290 10.29 22.15 6.55
N ASN A 291 11.25 21.75 5.70
CA ASN A 291 11.54 22.37 4.41
C ASN A 291 10.73 21.76 3.25
N GLU A 292 10.09 20.61 3.48
CA GLU A 292 9.22 19.93 2.53
C GLU A 292 7.97 19.41 3.27
N LEU A 293 6.79 19.69 2.73
CA LEU A 293 5.52 19.17 3.22
C LEU A 293 4.97 18.18 2.20
N ARG A 294 4.77 16.92 2.62
CA ARG A 294 4.12 15.89 1.82
C ARG A 294 2.68 15.75 2.26
N LEU A 295 1.76 16.11 1.37
CA LEU A 295 0.33 16.14 1.65
C LEU A 295 -0.39 15.18 0.71
N ARG A 296 -1.31 14.38 1.24
CA ARG A 296 -2.20 13.55 0.43
C ARG A 296 -3.63 14.03 0.61
N VAL A 297 -4.24 14.50 -0.47
CA VAL A 297 -5.62 14.98 -0.44
C VAL A 297 -6.53 13.86 -0.88
N VAL A 298 -7.20 13.22 0.07
CA VAL A 298 -8.22 12.23 -0.23
C VAL A 298 -9.55 12.93 -0.52
N ASN A 299 -10.25 12.41 -1.52
CA ASN A 299 -11.64 12.78 -1.74
C ASN A 299 -12.51 11.54 -1.53
N GLU A 300 -13.13 11.46 -0.36
CA GLU A 300 -14.15 10.44 -0.07
C GLU A 300 -15.37 10.58 -1.00
N ASP A 301 -15.56 11.76 -1.62
CA ASP A 301 -16.67 12.10 -2.52
C ASP A 301 -16.34 11.96 -4.02
N LEU A 302 -15.14 11.52 -4.44
CA LEU A 302 -14.85 11.33 -5.87
C LEU A 302 -15.32 9.99 -6.43
N HIS A 303 -15.59 8.99 -5.59
CA HIS A 303 -16.27 7.75 -5.99
C HIS A 303 -17.27 7.29 -4.94
N PRO A 304 -18.29 8.08 -4.57
CA PRO A 304 -19.31 7.58 -3.70
C PRO A 304 -20.09 6.57 -4.51
N LEU A 305 -19.91 5.29 -4.19
CA LEU A 305 -20.98 4.34 -4.36
C LEU A 305 -22.15 4.99 -3.63
N MET A 306 -23.10 5.52 -4.39
CA MET A 306 -24.26 6.20 -3.84
C MET A 306 -25.37 5.17 -3.68
N THR A 307 -25.14 4.08 -2.94
CA THR A 307 -26.20 3.07 -2.76
C THR A 307 -27.34 3.58 -1.89
N GLY A 308 -27.11 4.68 -1.16
CA GLY A 308 -28.02 5.21 -0.14
C GLY A 308 -27.75 4.60 1.23
N ASN A 309 -26.82 3.64 1.34
CA ASN A 309 -26.37 3.03 2.58
C ASN A 309 -24.87 3.22 2.76
N ARG A 310 -24.49 4.23 3.56
CA ARG A 310 -23.08 4.61 3.80
C ARG A 310 -22.21 3.44 4.27
N GLN A 311 -22.74 2.53 5.08
CA GLN A 311 -21.97 1.39 5.60
C GLN A 311 -21.69 0.35 4.50
N LEU A 312 -22.63 0.17 3.57
CA LEU A 312 -22.46 -0.68 2.40
C LEU A 312 -21.46 -0.07 1.43
N ASP A 313 -21.56 1.24 1.21
CA ASP A 313 -20.65 2.00 0.35
C ASP A 313 -19.21 1.90 0.87
N GLN A 314 -19.02 2.04 2.19
CA GLN A 314 -17.72 1.88 2.83
C GLN A 314 -17.15 0.47 2.66
N HIS A 315 -17.96 -0.58 2.88
CA HIS A 315 -17.52 -1.97 2.74
C HIS A 315 -17.02 -2.28 1.32
N ILE A 316 -17.75 -1.83 0.30
CA ILE A 316 -17.31 -2.04 -1.09
C ILE A 316 -16.06 -1.22 -1.40
N ALA A 317 -15.93 0.00 -0.87
CA ALA A 317 -14.71 0.79 -1.01
C ALA A 317 -13.50 0.10 -0.39
N GLU A 318 -13.66 -0.55 0.77
CA GLU A 318 -12.62 -1.38 1.41
C GLU A 318 -12.23 -2.58 0.53
N LEU A 319 -13.20 -3.30 -0.05
CA LEU A 319 -12.93 -4.42 -0.96
C LEU A 319 -12.21 -3.97 -2.24
N VAL A 320 -12.60 -2.85 -2.82
CA VAL A 320 -11.94 -2.27 -4.01
C VAL A 320 -10.53 -1.79 -3.67
N THR A 321 -10.34 -1.17 -2.51
CA THR A 321 -9.02 -0.72 -2.05
C THR A 321 -8.09 -1.92 -1.88
N LYS A 322 -8.58 -3.01 -1.26
CA LYS A 322 -7.85 -4.27 -1.14
C LYS A 322 -7.45 -4.83 -2.50
N LEU A 323 -8.41 -4.92 -3.43
CA LEU A 323 -8.17 -5.37 -4.79
C LEU A 323 -7.07 -4.56 -5.50
N LEU A 324 -7.11 -3.23 -5.41
CA LEU A 324 -6.12 -2.35 -6.05
C LEU A 324 -4.74 -2.40 -5.40
N SER A 325 -4.69 -2.61 -4.09
CA SER A 325 -3.44 -2.83 -3.35
C SER A 325 -2.78 -4.14 -3.79
N ASP A 326 -3.57 -5.21 -3.88
CA ASP A 326 -3.06 -6.53 -4.24
C ASP A 326 -2.74 -6.61 -5.75
N HIS A 327 -3.53 -5.95 -6.61
CA HIS A 327 -3.46 -6.05 -8.08
C HIS A 327 -3.57 -4.68 -8.77
N PRO A 328 -2.48 -3.89 -8.83
CA PRO A 328 -2.52 -2.54 -9.40
C PRO A 328 -2.89 -2.45 -10.88
N LYS A 329 -2.75 -3.54 -11.64
CA LYS A 329 -3.03 -3.59 -13.08
C LYS A 329 -4.52 -3.56 -13.42
N VAL A 330 -5.38 -3.82 -12.45
CA VAL A 330 -6.84 -3.85 -12.63
C VAL A 330 -7.46 -2.43 -12.75
N LYS A 331 -6.64 -1.38 -12.61
CA LYS A 331 -7.07 0.03 -12.68
C LYS A 331 -7.83 0.38 -13.97
N ASP A 332 -7.49 -0.27 -15.09
CA ASP A 332 -8.12 -0.01 -16.38
C ASP A 332 -9.60 -0.46 -16.44
N GLU A 333 -10.01 -1.38 -15.57
CA GLU A 333 -11.39 -1.87 -15.49
C GLU A 333 -12.25 -1.10 -14.48
N LEU A 334 -11.61 -0.31 -13.62
CA LEU A 334 -12.20 0.27 -12.42
C LEU A 334 -13.41 1.20 -12.70
N PRO A 335 -13.40 2.09 -13.70
CA PRO A 335 -14.51 3.04 -13.89
C PRO A 335 -15.85 2.36 -14.21
N ASP A 336 -15.84 1.31 -15.03
CA ASP A 336 -17.06 0.58 -15.39
C ASP A 336 -17.42 -0.46 -14.32
N LEU A 337 -16.42 -1.07 -13.67
CA LEU A 337 -16.62 -1.95 -12.52
C LEU A 337 -17.33 -1.22 -11.36
N LEU A 338 -16.86 -0.04 -10.97
CA LEU A 338 -17.45 0.73 -9.87
C LEU A 338 -18.92 1.06 -10.11
N LYS A 339 -19.30 1.39 -11.35
CA LYS A 339 -20.71 1.62 -11.72
C LYS A 339 -21.56 0.37 -11.59
N MET A 340 -21.01 -0.78 -11.98
CA MET A 340 -21.72 -2.05 -11.83
C MET A 340 -21.85 -2.45 -10.35
N LEU A 341 -20.77 -2.37 -9.57
CA LEU A 341 -20.79 -2.65 -8.13
C LEU A 341 -21.80 -1.75 -7.41
N GLN A 342 -21.86 -0.47 -7.76
CA GLN A 342 -22.86 0.47 -7.24
C GLN A 342 -24.29 0.03 -7.56
N ALA A 343 -24.54 -0.35 -8.82
CA ALA A 343 -25.88 -0.75 -9.25
C ALA A 343 -26.33 -2.04 -8.57
N LEU A 344 -25.44 -3.02 -8.46
CA LEU A 344 -25.72 -4.30 -7.79
C LEU A 344 -25.93 -4.12 -6.28
N ALA A 345 -25.12 -3.30 -5.62
CA ALA A 345 -25.30 -3.00 -4.21
C ALA A 345 -26.61 -2.26 -3.92
N ARG A 346 -27.03 -1.36 -4.82
CA ARG A 346 -28.38 -0.77 -4.79
C ARG A 346 -29.47 -1.83 -4.92
N LEU A 347 -29.35 -2.73 -5.89
CA LEU A 347 -30.32 -3.81 -6.08
C LEU A 347 -30.41 -4.71 -4.85
N LEU A 348 -29.27 -5.09 -4.27
CA LEU A 348 -29.20 -5.89 -3.06
C LEU A 348 -29.95 -5.21 -1.91
N ALA A 349 -29.71 -3.92 -1.69
CA ALA A 349 -30.40 -3.13 -0.67
C ALA A 349 -31.91 -2.99 -0.95
N THR A 350 -32.29 -2.66 -2.19
CA THR A 350 -33.69 -2.52 -2.60
C THR A 350 -34.45 -3.83 -2.46
N TYR A 351 -33.90 -4.95 -2.92
CA TYR A 351 -34.58 -6.25 -2.86
C TYR A 351 -34.75 -6.74 -1.43
N ALA A 352 -33.76 -6.46 -0.56
CA ALA A 352 -33.88 -6.74 0.87
C ALA A 352 -34.97 -5.87 1.54
N GLN A 353 -35.07 -4.58 1.20
CA GLN A 353 -36.04 -3.65 1.78
C GLN A 353 -37.47 -3.89 1.27
N GLU A 354 -37.65 -4.04 -0.04
CA GLU A 354 -38.94 -4.27 -0.68
C GLU A 354 -39.41 -5.73 -0.57
N ALA A 355 -38.52 -6.62 -0.10
CA ALA A 355 -38.79 -8.02 0.14
C ALA A 355 -39.30 -8.77 -1.11
N ILE A 356 -38.70 -8.47 -2.27
CA ILE A 356 -39.13 -8.93 -3.61
C ILE A 356 -39.28 -10.46 -3.70
N TYR A 357 -38.38 -11.21 -3.06
CA TYR A 357 -38.36 -12.68 -3.10
C TYR A 357 -38.80 -13.32 -1.77
N LYS A 358 -39.60 -12.61 -0.97
CA LYS A 358 -40.04 -13.11 0.34
C LYS A 358 -41.02 -14.27 0.21
N GLY A 359 -40.71 -15.39 0.86
CA GLY A 359 -41.54 -16.60 0.84
C GLY A 359 -41.51 -17.35 -0.50
N GLU A 360 -40.75 -16.85 -1.48
CA GLU A 360 -40.51 -17.54 -2.74
C GLU A 360 -39.44 -18.61 -2.53
N SER A 361 -39.77 -19.87 -2.83
CA SER A 361 -38.84 -21.00 -2.73
C SER A 361 -38.46 -21.59 -4.09
N ASP A 362 -39.11 -21.17 -5.17
CA ASP A 362 -38.89 -21.71 -6.50
C ASP A 362 -38.95 -20.66 -7.62
N VAL A 363 -38.00 -19.71 -7.58
CA VAL A 363 -37.82 -18.74 -8.67
C VAL A 363 -36.88 -19.34 -9.73
N PRO A 364 -37.30 -19.49 -10.99
CA PRO A 364 -36.41 -19.94 -12.06
C PRO A 364 -35.30 -18.93 -12.34
N GLU A 365 -34.09 -19.41 -12.70
CA GLU A 365 -32.95 -18.55 -13.03
C GLU A 365 -33.27 -17.55 -14.15
N SER A 366 -34.04 -17.98 -15.17
CA SER A 366 -34.48 -17.10 -16.26
C SER A 366 -35.40 -15.96 -15.80
N GLU A 367 -36.18 -16.17 -14.73
CA GLU A 367 -37.05 -15.13 -14.18
C GLU A 367 -36.25 -14.14 -13.33
N PHE A 368 -35.33 -14.67 -12.52
CA PHE A 368 -34.38 -13.87 -11.77
C PHE A 368 -33.56 -12.96 -12.70
N GLN A 369 -33.01 -13.53 -13.76
CA GLN A 369 -32.23 -12.81 -14.77
C GLN A 369 -33.04 -11.71 -15.46
N LYS A 370 -34.27 -11.97 -15.89
CA LYS A 370 -35.15 -10.95 -16.49
C LYS A 370 -35.38 -9.77 -15.53
N THR A 371 -35.57 -10.07 -14.26
CA THR A 371 -35.81 -9.07 -13.21
C THR A 371 -34.59 -8.20 -12.98
N VAL A 372 -33.42 -8.83 -12.75
CA VAL A 372 -32.15 -8.11 -12.56
C VAL A 372 -31.79 -7.28 -13.79
N LEU A 373 -31.94 -7.83 -14.99
CA LEU A 373 -31.64 -7.13 -16.23
C LEU A 373 -32.51 -5.89 -16.41
N ARG A 374 -33.82 -6.00 -16.16
CA ARG A 374 -34.74 -4.85 -16.21
C ARG A 374 -34.26 -3.75 -15.25
N ASP A 375 -33.92 -4.11 -14.02
CA ASP A 375 -33.58 -3.12 -13.01
C ASP A 375 -32.18 -2.52 -13.23
N LEU A 376 -31.21 -3.31 -13.72
CA LEU A 376 -29.92 -2.79 -14.16
C LEU A 376 -30.04 -1.86 -15.36
N ARG A 377 -30.92 -2.15 -16.34
CA ARG A 377 -31.22 -1.23 -17.45
C ARG A 377 -31.81 0.09 -16.95
N ASN A 378 -32.69 0.05 -15.96
CA ASN A 378 -33.24 1.27 -15.36
C ASN A 378 -32.18 2.12 -14.67
N GLN A 379 -31.15 1.50 -14.08
CA GLN A 379 -30.08 2.22 -13.38
C GLN A 379 -28.93 2.67 -14.29
N LEU A 380 -28.49 1.83 -15.22
CA LEU A 380 -27.26 2.00 -16.00
C LEU A 380 -27.51 2.27 -17.49
N GLY A 381 -28.73 2.08 -17.98
CA GLY A 381 -29.08 2.23 -19.40
C GLY A 381 -28.63 1.04 -20.25
N GLN A 382 -27.49 1.19 -20.95
CA GLN A 382 -27.00 0.28 -22.02
C GLN A 382 -26.47 -1.07 -21.49
N VAL A 383 -27.31 -1.84 -20.82
CA VAL A 383 -27.00 -3.19 -20.33
C VAL A 383 -27.48 -4.22 -21.35
N GLN A 384 -26.55 -5.09 -21.76
CA GLN A 384 -26.74 -6.08 -22.81
C GLN A 384 -26.86 -7.49 -22.23
N GLU A 385 -27.53 -8.36 -22.96
CA GLU A 385 -27.49 -9.80 -22.74
C GLU A 385 -26.36 -10.38 -23.60
N HIS A 386 -25.48 -11.21 -23.03
CA HIS A 386 -24.36 -11.81 -23.75
C HIS A 386 -24.80 -13.02 -24.57
N PRO A 387 -24.75 -13.02 -25.92
CA PRO A 387 -25.34 -14.09 -26.75
C PRO A 387 -24.93 -15.49 -26.31
N SER A 388 -25.91 -16.38 -26.17
CA SER A 388 -25.72 -17.73 -25.65
C SER A 388 -24.73 -18.52 -26.52
N GLN A 389 -23.61 -18.94 -25.93
CA GLN A 389 -22.79 -20.00 -26.49
C GLN A 389 -23.12 -21.28 -25.73
N ALA A 390 -23.43 -22.36 -26.46
CA ALA A 390 -23.67 -23.71 -25.92
C ALA A 390 -24.94 -23.95 -25.07
N GLY A 391 -25.99 -23.11 -25.19
CA GLY A 391 -27.33 -23.45 -24.67
C GLY A 391 -27.57 -23.18 -23.18
N GLY A 392 -26.67 -22.47 -22.51
CA GLY A 392 -26.87 -21.90 -21.17
C GLY A 392 -27.68 -20.59 -21.18
N VAL A 393 -28.13 -20.17 -20.00
CA VAL A 393 -28.78 -18.87 -19.76
C VAL A 393 -27.76 -17.74 -19.97
N THR A 394 -28.22 -16.62 -20.50
CA THR A 394 -27.44 -15.50 -21.03
C THR A 394 -26.86 -14.59 -19.92
N ASP A 395 -25.56 -14.35 -19.85
CA ASP A 395 -25.00 -13.44 -18.82
C ASP A 395 -25.35 -11.97 -19.08
N ILE A 396 -25.33 -11.15 -18.01
CA ILE A 396 -25.58 -9.71 -18.12
C ILE A 396 -24.25 -8.98 -18.32
N ARG A 397 -24.20 -8.07 -19.29
CA ARG A 397 -22.99 -7.31 -19.63
C ARG A 397 -23.20 -5.81 -19.62
N TYR A 398 -22.24 -5.09 -19.04
CA TYR A 398 -22.16 -3.63 -19.09
C TYR A 398 -20.72 -3.19 -19.38
N ARG A 399 -20.49 -2.63 -20.58
CA ARG A 399 -19.18 -2.05 -20.98
C ARG A 399 -17.95 -2.95 -20.71
N GLY A 400 -18.13 -4.27 -20.85
CA GLY A 400 -17.08 -5.26 -20.61
C GLY A 400 -17.05 -5.85 -19.20
N VAL A 401 -17.87 -5.35 -18.27
CA VAL A 401 -18.12 -6.01 -16.98
C VAL A 401 -19.20 -7.07 -17.17
N ILE A 402 -18.90 -8.30 -16.79
CA ILE A 402 -19.79 -9.46 -16.92
C ILE A 402 -20.32 -9.83 -15.53
N VAL A 403 -21.64 -10.05 -15.46
CA VAL A 403 -22.35 -10.51 -14.28
C VAL A 403 -22.99 -11.85 -14.60
N GLU A 404 -22.45 -12.91 -14.01
CA GLU A 404 -23.02 -14.25 -14.00
C GLU A 404 -24.15 -14.30 -12.98
N LEU A 405 -25.27 -14.95 -13.32
CA LEU A 405 -26.42 -15.08 -12.42
C LEU A 405 -26.70 -16.54 -12.08
N LYS A 406 -26.97 -16.82 -10.81
CA LYS A 406 -27.36 -18.15 -10.33
C LYS A 406 -28.49 -18.11 -9.32
N VAL A 407 -29.19 -19.23 -9.18
CA VAL A 407 -30.17 -19.46 -8.11
C VAL A 407 -29.75 -20.67 -7.30
N GLU A 408 -29.58 -20.50 -5.99
CA GLU A 408 -29.24 -21.56 -5.04
C GLU A 408 -30.43 -21.92 -4.17
N ARG A 409 -30.68 -23.22 -3.96
CA ARG A 409 -31.84 -23.75 -3.24
C ARG A 409 -31.48 -24.71 -2.11
N GLU A 410 -30.28 -25.29 -2.15
CA GLU A 410 -29.86 -26.40 -1.30
C GLU A 410 -28.96 -25.95 -0.15
N ASN A 411 -27.97 -25.09 -0.43
CA ASN A 411 -27.01 -24.63 0.58
C ASN A 411 -26.73 -23.13 0.50
N GLY A 412 -27.14 -22.40 1.55
CA GLY A 412 -27.02 -20.95 1.65
C GLY A 412 -25.66 -20.47 2.19
N ASP A 413 -24.75 -21.38 2.51
CA ASP A 413 -23.42 -21.01 2.99
C ASP A 413 -22.64 -20.22 1.92
N ARG A 414 -22.01 -19.11 2.33
CA ARG A 414 -21.38 -18.17 1.39
C ARG A 414 -20.08 -18.69 0.81
N GLU A 415 -19.33 -19.49 1.56
CA GLU A 415 -18.12 -20.16 1.07
C GLU A 415 -18.51 -21.24 0.04
N TYR A 416 -19.54 -22.03 0.35
CA TYR A 416 -20.09 -23.00 -0.61
C TYR A 416 -20.57 -22.35 -1.90
N ILE A 417 -21.39 -21.28 -1.82
CA ILE A 417 -21.91 -20.56 -2.99
C ILE A 417 -20.75 -20.02 -3.83
N SER A 418 -19.76 -19.41 -3.19
CA SER A 418 -18.58 -18.87 -3.86
C SER A 418 -17.85 -19.99 -4.60
N ASN A 419 -17.50 -21.09 -3.93
CA ASN A 419 -16.75 -22.19 -4.54
C ASN A 419 -17.51 -22.91 -5.67
N LYS A 420 -18.84 -22.99 -5.58
CA LYS A 420 -19.67 -23.70 -6.56
C LYS A 420 -19.79 -22.95 -7.90
N TYR A 421 -19.86 -21.62 -7.87
CA TYR A 421 -20.29 -20.83 -9.03
C TYR A 421 -19.25 -19.87 -9.60
N THR A 422 -18.18 -19.53 -8.87
CA THR A 422 -17.17 -18.55 -9.32
C THR A 422 -16.38 -18.99 -10.56
N ALA A 423 -16.19 -20.30 -10.75
CA ALA A 423 -15.49 -20.83 -11.92
C ALA A 423 -16.20 -20.48 -13.24
N GLN A 424 -17.54 -20.45 -13.26
CA GLN A 424 -18.32 -20.08 -14.44
C GLN A 424 -18.20 -18.59 -14.75
N ALA A 425 -18.30 -17.73 -13.73
CA ALA A 425 -18.13 -16.29 -13.88
C ALA A 425 -16.75 -15.91 -14.44
N THR A 426 -15.71 -16.63 -14.03
CA THR A 426 -14.31 -16.37 -14.44
C THR A 426 -14.00 -16.85 -15.86
N GLN A 427 -14.68 -17.90 -16.34
CA GLN A 427 -14.51 -18.41 -17.70
C GLN A 427 -14.75 -17.32 -18.76
N TYR A 428 -15.74 -16.45 -18.54
CA TYR A 428 -16.06 -15.39 -19.50
C TYR A 428 -15.11 -14.19 -19.40
N ALA A 429 -14.69 -13.81 -18.19
CA ALA A 429 -13.74 -12.72 -17.99
C ALA A 429 -12.37 -13.02 -18.65
N GLY A 430 -11.88 -14.25 -18.50
CA GLY A 430 -10.61 -14.68 -19.09
C GLY A 430 -10.59 -14.61 -20.64
N VAL A 431 -11.72 -14.91 -21.30
CA VAL A 431 -11.84 -14.83 -22.77
C VAL A 431 -11.80 -13.39 -23.27
N GLU A 432 -12.26 -12.42 -22.46
CA GLU A 432 -12.27 -10.99 -22.80
C GLU A 432 -11.04 -10.23 -22.28
N THR A 433 -9.98 -10.92 -21.84
CA THR A 433 -8.79 -10.30 -21.22
C THR A 433 -9.14 -9.40 -20.04
N ARG A 434 -10.16 -9.78 -19.26
CA ARG A 434 -10.58 -9.10 -18.03
C ARG A 434 -10.17 -9.91 -16.81
N GLN A 435 -9.72 -9.21 -15.78
CA GLN A 435 -9.27 -9.81 -14.52
C GLN A 435 -10.41 -9.95 -13.50
N ILE A 436 -11.52 -9.21 -13.68
CA ILE A 436 -12.63 -9.21 -12.74
C ILE A 436 -13.90 -9.73 -13.37
N SER A 437 -14.53 -10.67 -12.68
CA SER A 437 -15.90 -11.07 -12.94
C SER A 437 -16.80 -10.75 -11.74
N ILE A 438 -18.12 -10.76 -11.97
CA ILE A 438 -19.11 -10.61 -10.90
C ILE A 438 -20.04 -11.81 -10.95
N LEU A 439 -20.30 -12.39 -9.79
CA LEU A 439 -21.29 -13.44 -9.57
C LEU A 439 -22.43 -12.86 -8.71
N LEU A 440 -23.67 -12.97 -9.20
CA LEU A 440 -24.87 -12.59 -8.47
C LEU A 440 -25.75 -13.83 -8.22
N VAL A 441 -25.94 -14.19 -6.95
CA VAL A 441 -26.69 -15.39 -6.57
C VAL A 441 -27.97 -15.02 -5.82
N LEU A 442 -29.11 -15.55 -6.26
CA LEU A 442 -30.34 -15.55 -5.46
C LEU A 442 -30.38 -16.80 -4.57
N ASP A 443 -30.30 -16.60 -3.27
CA ASP A 443 -30.33 -17.68 -2.27
C ASP A 443 -31.76 -17.92 -1.76
N LEU A 444 -32.41 -18.97 -2.28
CA LEU A 444 -33.75 -19.42 -1.93
C LEU A 444 -33.78 -20.52 -0.85
N THR A 445 -32.64 -20.83 -0.24
CA THR A 445 -32.57 -21.86 0.81
C THR A 445 -33.45 -21.49 2.00
N THR A 446 -33.94 -22.49 2.73
CA THR A 446 -34.83 -22.27 3.87
C THR A 446 -34.17 -21.44 4.96
N LYS A 447 -34.78 -20.30 5.32
CA LYS A 447 -34.24 -19.37 6.32
C LYS A 447 -34.79 -19.69 7.72
N GLU A 448 -33.98 -20.39 8.51
CA GLU A 448 -34.33 -20.74 9.91
C GLU A 448 -33.80 -19.74 10.94
N LYS A 449 -32.89 -18.85 10.54
CA LYS A 449 -32.28 -17.82 11.39
C LYS A 449 -32.63 -16.43 10.87
N PRO A 450 -32.63 -15.39 11.73
CA PRO A 450 -32.84 -14.03 11.30
C PRO A 450 -31.79 -13.60 10.26
N PRO A 451 -32.12 -12.63 9.38
CA PRO A 451 -31.17 -12.10 8.42
C PRO A 451 -29.95 -11.50 9.12
N GLY A 452 -28.76 -11.76 8.56
CA GLY A 452 -27.51 -11.14 8.98
C GLY A 452 -27.31 -9.74 8.40
N ASP A 453 -26.13 -9.19 8.64
CA ASP A 453 -25.69 -7.93 8.01
C ASP A 453 -25.48 -8.13 6.50
N ILE A 454 -26.10 -7.28 5.68
CA ILE A 454 -26.07 -7.33 4.22
C ILE A 454 -24.66 -7.17 3.63
N ARG A 455 -23.71 -6.63 4.40
CA ARG A 455 -22.30 -6.53 3.99
C ARG A 455 -21.65 -7.91 3.87
N ASN A 456 -22.10 -8.89 4.64
CA ASN A 456 -21.61 -10.27 4.56
C ASN A 456 -22.07 -10.99 3.27
N ASP A 457 -23.00 -10.38 2.52
CA ASP A 457 -23.46 -10.89 1.24
C ASP A 457 -22.67 -10.33 0.06
N ILE A 458 -21.63 -9.52 0.31
CA ILE A 458 -20.71 -9.00 -0.70
C ILE A 458 -19.29 -9.44 -0.34
N ILE A 459 -18.72 -10.31 -1.17
CA ILE A 459 -17.41 -10.94 -0.94
C ILE A 459 -16.54 -10.75 -2.17
N LEU A 460 -15.24 -10.49 -1.97
CA LEU A 460 -14.23 -10.57 -3.01
C LEU A 460 -13.44 -11.86 -2.82
N THR A 461 -13.43 -12.74 -3.83
CA THR A 461 -12.74 -14.03 -3.77
C THR A 461 -11.74 -14.19 -4.91
N ASP A 462 -10.69 -14.94 -4.63
CA ASP A 462 -9.79 -15.51 -5.63
C ASP A 462 -10.54 -16.61 -6.39
N VAL A 463 -10.22 -16.79 -7.68
CA VAL A 463 -10.70 -17.93 -8.45
C VAL A 463 -9.51 -18.69 -9.00
N GLU A 464 -9.47 -19.98 -8.76
CA GLU A 464 -8.44 -20.83 -9.35
C GLU A 464 -8.68 -20.95 -10.86
N THR A 465 -7.72 -20.46 -11.65
CA THR A 465 -7.72 -20.67 -13.10
C THR A 465 -6.64 -21.65 -13.53
N HIS A 466 -6.79 -22.23 -14.72
CA HIS A 466 -5.77 -23.11 -15.28
C HIS A 466 -4.38 -22.43 -15.29
N GLY A 467 -3.32 -23.20 -15.04
CA GLY A 467 -1.94 -22.69 -15.05
C GLY A 467 -1.36 -22.30 -13.69
N GLY A 468 -1.91 -22.79 -12.57
CA GLY A 468 -1.35 -22.61 -11.21
C GLY A 468 -2.16 -21.66 -10.33
N ASP A 469 -1.66 -21.39 -9.11
CA ASP A 469 -2.29 -20.47 -8.15
C ASP A 469 -2.35 -19.04 -8.72
N ASP A 470 -3.54 -18.46 -8.75
CA ASP A 470 -3.79 -17.11 -9.24
C ASP A 470 -3.02 -16.05 -8.43
N ARG A 471 -2.69 -16.30 -7.15
CA ARG A 471 -1.91 -15.36 -6.33
C ARG A 471 -0.50 -15.10 -6.86
N ALA A 472 0.05 -16.03 -7.63
CA ALA A 472 1.36 -15.91 -8.26
C ALA A 472 1.30 -15.37 -9.69
N LYS A 473 0.10 -15.16 -10.27
CA LYS A 473 -0.07 -14.71 -11.64
C LYS A 473 0.00 -13.20 -11.74
N GLU A 474 0.59 -12.72 -12.84
CA GLU A 474 0.65 -11.29 -13.17
C GLU A 474 -0.75 -10.69 -13.46
N PHE A 475 -1.70 -11.54 -13.88
CA PHE A 475 -3.08 -11.19 -14.18
C PHE A 475 -4.06 -12.18 -13.52
N PRO A 476 -4.26 -12.10 -12.19
CA PRO A 476 -5.16 -13.01 -11.51
C PRO A 476 -6.62 -12.74 -11.85
N SER A 477 -7.42 -13.80 -11.74
CA SER A 477 -8.86 -13.72 -11.83
C SER A 477 -9.48 -13.55 -10.44
N LYS A 478 -10.24 -12.46 -10.28
CA LYS A 478 -10.97 -12.13 -9.06
C LYS A 478 -12.45 -12.12 -9.36
N THR A 479 -13.26 -12.51 -8.39
CA THR A 479 -14.72 -12.44 -8.51
C THR A 479 -15.33 -11.69 -7.33
N PHE A 480 -16.14 -10.68 -7.63
CA PHE A 480 -17.08 -10.14 -6.64
C PHE A 480 -18.31 -11.03 -6.60
N VAL A 481 -18.63 -11.56 -5.43
CA VAL A 481 -19.82 -12.36 -5.17
C VAL A 481 -20.83 -11.51 -4.43
N PHE A 482 -22.03 -11.37 -4.99
CA PHE A 482 -23.19 -10.75 -4.38
C PHE A 482 -24.25 -11.81 -4.13
N VAL A 483 -24.81 -11.87 -2.92
CA VAL A 483 -25.88 -12.82 -2.58
C VAL A 483 -27.15 -12.12 -2.14
N ILE A 484 -28.22 -12.31 -2.91
CA ILE A 484 -29.55 -11.81 -2.58
C ILE A 484 -30.28 -12.87 -1.75
N ASN A 485 -30.61 -12.54 -0.50
CA ASN A 485 -31.38 -13.42 0.37
C ASN A 485 -32.88 -13.42 0.00
N GLY A 486 -33.32 -14.51 -0.62
CA GLY A 486 -34.74 -14.80 -0.85
C GLY A 486 -35.32 -15.74 0.22
N ASN A 487 -36.56 -16.19 0.02
CA ASN A 487 -37.26 -17.12 0.91
C ASN A 487 -37.27 -16.72 2.41
N MET A 488 -37.21 -15.40 2.67
CA MET A 488 -37.18 -14.88 4.03
C MET A 488 -38.52 -15.10 4.72
N LYS A 489 -38.50 -15.65 5.94
CA LYS A 489 -39.70 -15.77 6.79
C LYS A 489 -40.09 -14.40 7.37
N SER A 490 -41.34 -14.26 7.81
CA SER A 490 -41.77 -13.07 8.55
C SER A 490 -40.99 -12.90 9.86
N PRO A 491 -40.70 -11.66 10.32
CA PRO A 491 -39.97 -11.42 11.56
C PRO A 491 -40.55 -12.14 12.78
N SER A 492 -41.88 -12.23 12.87
CA SER A 492 -42.60 -12.92 13.95
C SER A 492 -42.34 -14.44 14.01
N THR A 493 -41.80 -15.03 12.94
CA THR A 493 -41.49 -16.45 12.88
C THR A 493 -40.18 -16.77 13.61
N TYR A 494 -39.24 -15.82 13.69
CA TYR A 494 -37.95 -16.03 14.40
C TYR A 494 -38.04 -15.84 15.91
N SER A 495 -39.17 -15.33 16.41
CA SER A 495 -39.42 -15.11 17.84
C SER A 495 -40.17 -16.27 18.52
N ARG A 496 -40.44 -17.35 17.78
CA ARG A 496 -41.02 -18.60 18.27
C ARG A 496 -39.94 -19.66 18.31
#